data_AF-A0AAN9BMG5-F1
#
_entry.id   AF-A0AAN9BMG5-F1
#
_cell.length_a   1.000
_cell.length_b   1.000
_cell.length_c   1.000
_cell.angle_alpha   90.00
_cell.angle_beta   90.00
_cell.angle_gamma   90.00
#
_symmetry.space_group_name_H-M   'P 1'
#
loop_
_entity.id
_entity.type
_entity.pdbx_description
1 polymer ?
#
loop_
_entity_poly.entity_id
_entity_poly.type
_entity_poly.pdbx_seq_one_letter_code
_entity_poly.pdbx_strand_id
1 'polypeptide(L)'
;MIKFSCVRLQIRGAIMRWSLLAAFLCLLARDADGYGNYQLQIPNGDSVPSPCNPNVIWRGVGHLNAQGGGIRNKFGLDFAAAGHNWTRELCQKDSDGDGKTNGQELGDPDCAWTPNSLPPLDTGLSHPAVCEPIDSESCKSKAQEGGLYFKQEEWTDDACKSGIFECPATNAADVERQTFRIPPTKVPNKVTSYMCQTFRVDDVSRDRHMIATRAIINNTNVMHHMVLFGCTEPNTPIFDVPYKCGMSPGYSCTPILSVWTLGLDGECFYDLSGIRVGPSGFKILAMQYHWNNPTKEDNYIDSSGMELYFTPTLRDYDSGVAMFGQQSILIPPYSTGTDVTGECTETCMNTLVKGEGINITYAFNHMHYLGVRQTLEQHRNGQFLRNITNDVVYNYDSPRTYQFDPPLEVLPGDRIVTKCHYKSPKRGFTTFFGDETSDEMCYIIFSYYPQQNMPNSSCNARDKWVYCDPATRKGCQNADMYKFYNGFNNTELYQNITTRCKAFSPCITECKEAILTARASDPCLADPTSWSILSNNLAGNLDFNTFRAHLASCQTEIYLEDHPATSHATKAPSECDGTNGAIGNSANSHMANIAAALISLVLLKG
;
A
#
# COMPACT_ATOMS: atom_id res chain seq x y z
N MET A 1 -53.47 -39.44 13.04
CA MET A 1 -53.16 -40.40 11.97
C MET A 1 -52.88 -39.61 10.70
N ILE A 2 -51.72 -39.88 10.05
CA ILE A 2 -51.24 -39.36 8.75
C ILE A 2 -50.90 -37.85 8.82
N LYS A 3 -49.65 -37.37 8.96
CA LYS A 3 -48.39 -37.74 8.30
C LYS A 3 -47.20 -37.58 9.27
N PHE A 4 -46.80 -38.66 9.91
CA PHE A 4 -45.46 -38.83 10.53
C PHE A 4 -44.77 -39.94 9.75
N SER A 5 -44.15 -39.61 8.61
CA SER A 5 -43.27 -40.51 7.82
C SER A 5 -42.62 -39.73 6.68
N CYS A 6 -41.70 -38.82 7.01
CA CYS A 6 -40.71 -38.30 6.05
C CYS A 6 -39.49 -37.66 6.73
N VAL A 7 -39.11 -38.13 7.93
CA VAL A 7 -37.89 -37.68 8.62
C VAL A 7 -37.17 -38.92 9.14
N ARG A 8 -36.51 -39.66 8.24
CA ARG A 8 -35.38 -40.55 8.59
C ARG A 8 -34.58 -41.12 7.42
N LEU A 9 -34.85 -40.75 6.17
CA LEU A 9 -34.11 -41.26 5.01
C LEU A 9 -33.65 -40.16 4.03
N GLN A 10 -33.10 -39.05 4.53
CA GLN A 10 -32.44 -38.04 3.68
C GLN A 10 -31.19 -37.40 4.32
N ILE A 11 -30.68 -37.93 5.44
CA ILE A 11 -29.53 -37.35 6.17
C ILE A 11 -28.23 -38.15 5.98
N ARG A 12 -28.22 -39.25 5.21
CA ARG A 12 -26.98 -40.02 4.91
C ARG A 12 -26.43 -39.90 3.48
N GLY A 13 -27.09 -39.13 2.60
CA GLY A 13 -26.62 -38.90 1.21
C GLY A 13 -26.10 -37.49 0.91
N ALA A 14 -26.40 -36.49 1.75
CA ALA A 14 -26.02 -35.10 1.51
C ALA A 14 -24.64 -34.72 2.10
N ILE A 15 -24.16 -35.45 3.11
CA ILE A 15 -22.89 -35.15 3.78
C ILE A 15 -21.68 -35.58 2.92
N MET A 16 -21.86 -36.47 1.94
CA MET A 16 -20.75 -36.95 1.09
C MET A 16 -20.63 -36.20 -0.25
N ARG A 17 -21.67 -35.46 -0.68
CA ARG A 17 -21.63 -34.66 -1.92
C ARG A 17 -21.19 -33.21 -1.71
N TRP A 18 -21.38 -32.65 -0.51
CA TRP A 18 -20.90 -31.30 -0.19
C TRP A 18 -19.40 -31.26 0.16
N SER A 19 -18.84 -32.35 0.67
CA SER A 19 -17.39 -32.45 0.92
C SER A 19 -16.57 -32.57 -0.37
N LEU A 20 -17.13 -33.17 -1.43
CA LEU A 20 -16.48 -33.25 -2.75
C LEU A 20 -16.61 -31.96 -3.55
N LEU A 21 -17.71 -31.20 -3.41
CA LEU A 21 -17.85 -29.89 -4.05
C LEU A 21 -16.99 -28.81 -3.38
N ALA A 22 -16.85 -28.85 -2.05
CA ALA A 22 -15.93 -27.97 -1.32
C ALA A 22 -14.46 -28.28 -1.65
N ALA A 23 -14.10 -29.56 -1.81
CA ALA A 23 -12.76 -29.94 -2.27
C ALA A 23 -12.51 -29.53 -3.74
N PHE A 24 -13.53 -29.54 -4.61
CA PHE A 24 -13.38 -29.12 -6.01
C PHE A 24 -13.40 -27.59 -6.19
N LEU A 25 -14.11 -26.84 -5.35
CA LEU A 25 -14.03 -25.37 -5.32
C LEU A 25 -12.76 -24.85 -4.64
N CYS A 26 -12.21 -25.55 -3.64
CA CYS A 26 -10.87 -25.24 -3.10
C CYS A 26 -9.74 -25.55 -4.09
N LEU A 27 -9.97 -26.38 -5.12
CA LEU A 27 -9.01 -26.62 -6.21
C LEU A 27 -9.06 -25.57 -7.32
N LEU A 28 -10.06 -24.67 -7.32
CA LEU A 28 -10.21 -23.58 -8.29
C LEU A 28 -9.91 -22.19 -7.72
N ALA A 29 -9.72 -22.06 -6.41
CA ALA A 29 -8.96 -20.97 -5.84
C ALA A 29 -7.47 -21.26 -6.04
N ARG A 30 -7.01 -21.14 -7.29
CA ARG A 30 -5.59 -20.85 -7.50
C ARG A 30 -5.39 -19.44 -6.98
N ASP A 31 -4.86 -19.35 -5.77
CA ASP A 31 -4.20 -18.15 -5.30
C ASP A 31 -3.29 -17.64 -6.43
N ALA A 32 -3.33 -16.34 -6.68
CA ALA A 32 -2.42 -15.72 -7.64
C ALA A 32 -1.02 -15.75 -7.01
N ASP A 33 -0.34 -16.88 -7.18
CA ASP A 33 0.95 -17.18 -6.56
C ASP A 33 2.12 -16.56 -7.35
N GLY A 34 2.90 -15.72 -6.64
CA GLY A 34 4.37 -15.62 -6.68
C GLY A 34 5.07 -15.25 -7.99
N TYR A 35 5.54 -13.99 -8.08
CA TYR A 35 6.20 -13.33 -9.21
C TYR A 35 7.34 -14.04 -9.96
N GLY A 36 7.91 -15.14 -9.46
CA GLY A 36 9.02 -15.86 -10.12
C GLY A 36 8.65 -17.19 -10.78
N ASN A 37 7.54 -17.84 -10.42
CA ASN A 37 7.23 -19.19 -10.90
C ASN A 37 6.86 -19.24 -12.40
N TYR A 38 6.27 -18.17 -12.93
CA TYR A 38 5.87 -18.08 -14.34
C TYR A 38 7.06 -18.04 -15.30
N GLN A 39 8.24 -17.60 -14.83
CA GLN A 39 9.47 -17.70 -15.62
C GLN A 39 9.80 -19.16 -15.97
N LEU A 40 9.48 -20.10 -15.08
CA LEU A 40 9.65 -21.54 -15.31
C LEU A 40 8.55 -22.14 -16.20
N GLN A 41 7.53 -21.35 -16.55
CA GLN A 41 6.39 -21.78 -17.36
C GLN A 41 6.48 -21.28 -18.81
N ILE A 42 7.56 -20.58 -19.18
CA ILE A 42 7.88 -20.16 -20.54
C ILE A 42 9.34 -20.54 -20.86
N PRO A 43 9.69 -20.85 -22.12
CA PRO A 43 11.06 -21.19 -22.49
C PRO A 43 11.98 -19.97 -22.29
N ASN A 44 13.20 -20.20 -21.77
CA ASN A 44 14.19 -19.17 -21.46
C ASN A 44 13.68 -17.97 -20.65
N GLY A 45 12.60 -18.12 -19.85
CA GLY A 45 11.96 -17.02 -19.14
C GLY A 45 12.84 -16.28 -18.14
N ASP A 46 13.98 -16.85 -17.75
CA ASP A 46 14.98 -16.28 -16.85
C ASP A 46 16.20 -15.70 -17.58
N SER A 47 16.20 -15.74 -18.92
CA SER A 47 17.36 -15.47 -19.79
C SER A 47 17.03 -14.51 -20.95
N VAL A 48 15.83 -13.93 -20.98
CA VAL A 48 15.42 -12.96 -22.02
C VAL A 48 16.27 -11.69 -21.91
N PRO A 49 17.01 -11.30 -22.96
CA PRO A 49 17.83 -10.09 -22.93
C PRO A 49 16.96 -8.83 -22.98
N SER A 50 17.46 -7.76 -22.36
CA SER A 50 16.88 -6.43 -22.56
C SER A 50 17.16 -5.95 -23.98
N PRO A 51 16.16 -5.43 -24.70
CA PRO A 51 16.34 -4.89 -26.06
C PRO A 51 17.23 -3.63 -26.07
N CYS A 52 17.47 -3.03 -24.90
CA CYS A 52 18.28 -1.83 -24.73
C CYS A 52 19.76 -2.16 -24.50
N ASN A 53 20.03 -3.23 -23.74
CA ASN A 53 21.37 -3.70 -23.43
C ASN A 53 21.31 -5.23 -23.30
N PRO A 54 21.80 -5.99 -24.30
CA PRO A 54 21.74 -7.44 -24.29
C PRO A 54 22.45 -8.12 -23.11
N ASN A 55 23.30 -7.40 -22.36
CA ASN A 55 23.96 -7.91 -21.16
C ASN A 55 23.08 -7.83 -19.89
N VAL A 56 21.93 -7.15 -19.97
CA VAL A 56 20.96 -7.03 -18.88
C VAL A 56 19.81 -7.98 -19.19
N ILE A 57 19.44 -8.81 -18.21
CA ILE A 57 18.34 -9.78 -18.37
C ILE A 57 17.03 -9.16 -17.88
N TRP A 58 16.00 -9.25 -18.72
CA TRP A 58 14.64 -8.85 -18.43
C TRP A 58 13.89 -9.99 -17.77
N ARG A 59 13.98 -10.06 -16.44
CA ARG A 59 13.34 -11.11 -15.62
C ARG A 59 11.81 -11.05 -15.74
N GLY A 60 11.25 -9.86 -15.83
CA GLY A 60 9.81 -9.62 -15.93
C GLY A 60 9.23 -9.76 -17.34
N VAL A 61 9.46 -10.87 -18.05
CA VAL A 61 9.13 -11.02 -19.49
C VAL A 61 7.67 -10.65 -19.83
N GLY A 62 6.73 -10.95 -18.93
CA GLY A 62 5.30 -10.60 -19.10
C GLY A 62 4.90 -9.20 -18.62
N HIS A 63 5.84 -8.35 -18.23
CA HIS A 63 5.59 -7.08 -17.56
C HIS A 63 6.34 -5.91 -18.21
N LEU A 64 5.81 -4.69 -18.01
CA LEU A 64 6.50 -3.45 -18.40
C LEU A 64 7.75 -3.20 -17.54
N ASN A 65 7.75 -3.69 -16.29
CA ASN A 65 8.89 -3.64 -15.37
C ASN A 65 9.84 -4.82 -15.66
N ALA A 66 11.12 -4.52 -15.93
CA ALA A 66 12.16 -5.51 -16.19
C ALA A 66 12.45 -6.46 -15.03
N GLN A 67 12.17 -6.07 -13.79
CA GLN A 67 12.30 -6.94 -12.62
C GLN A 67 11.07 -7.83 -12.39
N GLY A 68 9.99 -7.62 -13.16
CA GLY A 68 8.73 -8.32 -13.03
C GLY A 68 7.74 -7.62 -12.12
N GLY A 69 6.53 -8.17 -12.07
CA GLY A 69 5.42 -7.59 -11.38
C GLY A 69 4.81 -6.39 -12.09
N GLY A 70 3.65 -5.99 -11.61
CA GLY A 70 2.97 -4.80 -12.08
C GLY A 70 2.26 -4.93 -13.43
N ILE A 71 2.25 -3.85 -14.22
CA ILE A 71 1.45 -3.80 -15.45
C ILE A 71 2.00 -4.84 -16.43
N ARG A 72 1.10 -5.69 -16.94
CA ARG A 72 1.46 -6.68 -17.96
C ARG A 72 1.66 -6.00 -19.30
N ASN A 73 2.74 -6.37 -19.99
CA ASN A 73 2.93 -6.01 -21.39
C ASN A 73 2.05 -6.91 -22.28
N LYS A 74 2.14 -6.72 -23.60
CA LYS A 74 1.30 -7.46 -24.55
C LYS A 74 1.48 -8.98 -24.46
N PHE A 75 2.71 -9.47 -24.39
CA PHE A 75 3.00 -10.89 -24.17
C PHE A 75 2.39 -11.41 -22.86
N GLY A 76 2.54 -10.67 -21.75
CA GLY A 76 1.96 -11.05 -20.47
C GLY A 76 0.43 -11.12 -20.47
N LEU A 77 -0.24 -10.22 -21.20
CA LEU A 77 -1.69 -10.29 -21.41
C LEU A 77 -2.08 -11.53 -22.22
N ASP A 78 -1.30 -11.86 -23.25
CA ASP A 78 -1.52 -13.05 -24.08
C ASP A 78 -1.26 -14.36 -23.31
N PHE A 79 -0.20 -14.39 -22.50
CA PHE A 79 0.10 -15.50 -21.59
C PHE A 79 -1.00 -15.69 -20.54
N ALA A 80 -1.51 -14.59 -19.96
CA ALA A 80 -2.66 -14.65 -19.06
C ALA A 80 -3.93 -15.15 -19.75
N ALA A 81 -4.17 -14.75 -21.01
CA ALA A 81 -5.29 -15.24 -21.81
C ALA A 81 -5.16 -16.74 -22.14
N ALA A 82 -3.93 -17.26 -22.27
CA ALA A 82 -3.63 -18.68 -22.40
C ALA A 82 -3.73 -19.46 -21.06
N GLY A 83 -4.24 -18.83 -19.99
CA GLY A 83 -4.35 -19.46 -18.68
C GLY A 83 -3.01 -19.62 -17.97
N HIS A 84 -2.02 -18.80 -18.32
CA HIS A 84 -0.63 -18.88 -17.86
C HIS A 84 0.05 -20.20 -18.20
N ASN A 85 -0.25 -20.78 -19.36
CA ASN A 85 0.45 -21.97 -19.87
C ASN A 85 1.11 -21.66 -21.22
N TRP A 86 2.29 -22.24 -21.45
CA TRP A 86 2.93 -22.25 -22.76
C TRP A 86 2.15 -23.16 -23.71
N THR A 87 1.18 -22.57 -24.41
CA THR A 87 0.35 -23.25 -25.41
C THR A 87 0.95 -23.08 -26.80
N ARG A 88 0.60 -23.98 -27.72
CA ARG A 88 1.01 -23.85 -29.12
C ARG A 88 0.51 -22.54 -29.73
N GLU A 89 -0.71 -22.15 -29.40
CA GLU A 89 -1.32 -20.90 -29.86
C GLU A 89 -0.54 -19.68 -29.38
N LEU A 90 -0.12 -19.66 -28.11
CA LEU A 90 0.71 -18.58 -27.57
C LEU A 90 2.10 -18.56 -28.23
N CYS A 91 2.74 -19.72 -28.37
CA CYS A 91 4.05 -19.84 -28.97
C CYS A 91 4.09 -19.36 -30.43
N GLN A 92 3.04 -19.62 -31.20
CA GLN A 92 2.91 -19.20 -32.60
C GLN A 92 2.42 -17.76 -32.76
N LYS A 93 2.01 -17.11 -31.67
CA LYS A 93 1.57 -15.72 -31.71
C LYS A 93 2.77 -14.80 -31.82
N ASP A 94 2.61 -13.72 -32.56
CA ASP A 94 3.52 -12.58 -32.61
C ASP A 94 2.87 -11.49 -31.74
N SER A 95 3.33 -11.37 -30.49
CA SER A 95 2.67 -10.53 -29.51
C SER A 95 2.97 -9.05 -29.71
N ASP A 96 4.17 -8.65 -30.13
CA ASP A 96 4.53 -7.24 -30.41
C ASP A 96 4.41 -6.82 -31.89
N GLY A 97 4.21 -7.79 -32.77
CA GLY A 97 3.97 -7.57 -34.19
C GLY A 97 5.24 -7.18 -34.94
N ASP A 98 6.41 -7.62 -34.51
CA ASP A 98 7.70 -7.38 -35.19
C ASP A 98 7.99 -8.39 -36.32
N GLY A 99 7.13 -9.41 -36.46
CA GLY A 99 7.21 -10.46 -37.46
C GLY A 99 7.85 -11.75 -36.96
N LYS A 100 8.26 -11.83 -35.69
CA LYS A 100 8.68 -13.07 -35.03
C LYS A 100 7.56 -13.61 -34.14
N THR A 101 7.49 -14.94 -34.00
CA THR A 101 6.59 -15.53 -33.02
C THR A 101 7.25 -15.58 -31.65
N ASN A 102 6.46 -15.54 -30.58
CA ASN A 102 6.92 -15.68 -29.20
C ASN A 102 7.86 -16.90 -29.03
N GLY A 103 7.59 -18.01 -29.73
CA GLY A 103 8.45 -19.18 -29.77
C GLY A 103 9.81 -18.93 -30.43
N GLN A 104 9.88 -18.21 -31.54
CA GLN A 104 11.16 -17.85 -32.15
C GLN A 104 12.02 -16.99 -31.22
N GLU A 105 11.37 -16.07 -30.49
CA GLU A 105 12.06 -15.12 -29.61
C GLU A 105 12.48 -15.74 -28.27
N LEU A 106 11.68 -16.65 -27.73
CA LEU A 106 11.95 -17.34 -26.47
C LEU A 106 12.69 -18.68 -26.66
N GLY A 107 13.12 -19.02 -27.88
CA GLY A 107 13.95 -20.18 -28.17
C GLY A 107 13.22 -21.52 -28.33
N ASP A 108 11.91 -21.49 -28.62
CA ASP A 108 11.05 -22.62 -28.98
C ASP A 108 10.35 -22.41 -30.34
N PRO A 109 11.08 -22.32 -31.47
CA PRO A 109 10.51 -21.98 -32.77
C PRO A 109 9.51 -23.02 -33.30
N ASP A 110 9.61 -24.27 -32.86
CA ASP A 110 8.72 -25.38 -33.28
C ASP A 110 7.54 -25.60 -32.32
N CYS A 111 7.43 -24.80 -31.25
CA CYS A 111 6.42 -24.92 -30.20
C CYS A 111 6.36 -26.32 -29.57
N ALA A 112 7.54 -26.87 -29.30
CA ALA A 112 7.74 -28.22 -28.77
C ALA A 112 8.18 -28.23 -27.30
N TRP A 113 8.57 -27.08 -26.74
CA TRP A 113 9.01 -26.98 -25.37
C TRP A 113 7.88 -27.26 -24.38
N THR A 114 8.25 -27.85 -23.24
CA THR A 114 7.33 -28.08 -22.11
C THR A 114 7.99 -27.68 -20.80
N PRO A 115 7.22 -27.29 -19.76
CA PRO A 115 7.77 -26.94 -18.45
C PRO A 115 8.72 -28.01 -17.91
N ASN A 116 9.88 -27.58 -17.39
CA ASN A 116 10.99 -28.41 -16.91
C ASN A 116 11.80 -29.17 -17.99
N SER A 117 11.60 -28.88 -19.27
CA SER A 117 12.52 -29.33 -20.35
C SER A 117 13.51 -28.22 -20.72
N LEU A 118 14.62 -28.58 -21.37
CA LEU A 118 15.56 -27.58 -21.90
C LEU A 118 14.96 -26.94 -23.16
N PRO A 119 15.00 -25.60 -23.28
CA PRO A 119 14.63 -24.91 -24.51
C PRO A 119 15.43 -25.41 -25.72
N PRO A 120 14.81 -25.56 -26.91
CA PRO A 120 15.52 -25.96 -28.13
C PRO A 120 16.69 -25.05 -28.51
N LEU A 121 16.56 -23.75 -28.26
CA LEU A 121 17.57 -22.73 -28.50
C LEU A 121 17.74 -21.86 -27.25
N ASP A 122 18.97 -21.44 -26.97
CA ASP A 122 19.35 -20.54 -25.87
C ASP A 122 20.07 -19.27 -26.38
N THR A 123 20.11 -19.09 -27.70
CA THR A 123 20.77 -17.97 -28.39
C THR A 123 19.83 -17.32 -29.40
N GLY A 124 20.11 -16.05 -29.75
CA GLY A 124 19.25 -15.28 -30.65
C GLY A 124 17.91 -14.88 -30.05
N LEU A 125 17.81 -14.87 -28.72
CA LEU A 125 16.61 -14.49 -27.99
C LEU A 125 16.31 -12.98 -28.17
N SER A 126 15.03 -12.63 -28.23
CA SER A 126 14.51 -11.26 -28.18
C SER A 126 13.34 -11.17 -27.21
N HIS A 127 12.88 -9.95 -26.91
CA HIS A 127 11.80 -9.76 -25.96
C HIS A 127 10.43 -9.85 -26.66
N PRO A 128 9.55 -10.81 -26.31
CA PRO A 128 8.30 -11.12 -27.06
C PRO A 128 7.17 -10.08 -26.95
N ALA A 129 7.49 -8.91 -26.43
CA ALA A 129 6.55 -7.82 -26.22
C ALA A 129 7.15 -6.46 -26.63
N VAL A 130 8.38 -6.44 -27.12
CA VAL A 130 9.05 -5.21 -27.55
C VAL A 130 9.41 -5.40 -29.01
N CYS A 131 8.72 -4.64 -29.87
CA CYS A 131 8.98 -4.69 -31.30
C CYS A 131 10.44 -4.31 -31.57
N GLU A 132 11.18 -5.18 -32.25
CA GLU A 132 12.58 -4.96 -32.61
C GLU A 132 12.77 -4.88 -34.15
N PRO A 133 13.68 -4.02 -34.65
CA PRO A 133 14.57 -3.12 -33.93
C PRO A 133 13.85 -1.95 -33.27
N ILE A 134 14.21 -1.70 -32.00
CA ILE A 134 13.56 -0.71 -31.12
C ILE A 134 13.63 0.73 -31.65
N ASP A 135 14.66 1.02 -32.45
CA ASP A 135 14.94 2.34 -33.01
C ASP A 135 14.21 2.60 -34.34
N SER A 136 13.58 1.57 -34.93
CA SER A 136 12.81 1.68 -36.16
C SER A 136 11.52 2.50 -35.96
N GLU A 137 11.17 3.32 -36.96
CA GLU A 137 9.96 4.15 -36.91
C GLU A 137 8.68 3.32 -36.75
N SER A 138 8.66 2.12 -37.33
CA SER A 138 7.56 1.16 -37.21
C SER A 138 7.39 0.64 -35.79
N CYS A 139 8.48 0.41 -35.05
CA CYS A 139 8.41 -0.08 -33.68
C CYS A 139 8.16 1.04 -32.67
N LYS A 140 8.80 2.20 -32.83
CA LYS A 140 8.59 3.39 -31.96
C LYS A 140 7.12 3.79 -31.86
N SER A 141 6.41 3.76 -32.99
CA SER A 141 5.01 4.15 -33.09
C SER A 141 4.00 3.06 -32.70
N LYS A 142 4.45 1.85 -32.31
CA LYS A 142 3.56 0.77 -31.88
C LYS A 142 2.76 1.17 -30.65
N ALA A 143 1.45 1.01 -30.74
CA ALA A 143 0.55 1.28 -29.63
C ALA A 143 0.79 0.26 -28.50
N GLN A 144 0.83 0.75 -27.26
CA GLN A 144 0.98 -0.09 -26.08
C GLN A 144 -0.38 -0.41 -25.45
N GLU A 145 -0.59 -1.67 -25.08
CA GLU A 145 -1.75 -2.12 -24.31
C GLU A 145 -1.42 -2.07 -22.82
N GLY A 146 -2.30 -1.50 -21.98
CA GLY A 146 -2.09 -1.41 -20.53
C GLY A 146 -2.16 0.01 -19.95
N GLY A 147 -2.19 1.04 -20.80
CA GLY A 147 -2.61 2.40 -20.44
C GLY A 147 -1.60 3.28 -19.71
N LEU A 148 -0.39 2.79 -19.40
CA LEU A 148 0.69 3.60 -18.83
C LEU A 148 1.46 4.37 -19.92
N TYR A 149 1.76 3.69 -21.02
CA TYR A 149 2.39 4.24 -22.22
C TYR A 149 1.41 4.15 -23.37
N PHE A 150 1.39 5.13 -24.26
CA PHE A 150 0.59 5.10 -25.48
C PHE A 150 1.38 4.50 -26.64
N LYS A 151 2.70 4.74 -26.66
CA LYS A 151 3.62 4.24 -27.68
C LYS A 151 4.76 3.43 -27.08
N GLN A 152 5.36 2.55 -27.89
CA GLN A 152 6.52 1.77 -27.47
C GLN A 152 7.69 2.66 -27.08
N GLU A 153 7.96 3.73 -27.84
CA GLU A 153 9.08 4.64 -27.54
C GLU A 153 9.03 5.18 -26.11
N GLU A 154 7.84 5.52 -25.62
CA GLU A 154 7.66 6.05 -24.26
C GLU A 154 7.96 4.99 -23.19
N TRP A 155 7.53 3.75 -23.43
CA TRP A 155 7.84 2.63 -22.54
C TRP A 155 9.33 2.31 -22.56
N THR A 156 9.91 2.17 -23.75
CA THR A 156 11.31 1.77 -23.89
C THR A 156 12.24 2.87 -23.41
N ASP A 157 11.92 4.15 -23.57
CA ASP A 157 12.72 5.26 -23.02
C ASP A 157 12.77 5.22 -21.48
N ASP A 158 11.73 4.71 -20.82
CA ASP A 158 11.68 4.50 -19.37
C ASP A 158 12.37 3.19 -18.96
N ALA A 159 11.99 2.08 -19.60
CA ALA A 159 12.51 0.76 -19.25
C ALA A 159 13.97 0.54 -19.64
N CYS A 160 14.48 1.24 -20.66
CA CYS A 160 15.90 1.25 -21.00
C CYS A 160 16.75 2.07 -20.04
N LYS A 161 16.14 2.93 -19.22
CA LYS A 161 16.80 3.60 -18.08
C LYS A 161 16.75 2.73 -16.82
N SER A 162 15.73 1.88 -16.69
CA SER A 162 15.60 0.94 -15.57
C SER A 162 16.82 0.02 -15.46
N GLY A 163 17.40 -0.06 -14.27
CA GLY A 163 18.62 -0.81 -13.97
C GLY A 163 19.90 0.01 -14.01
N ILE A 164 19.85 1.26 -14.50
CA ILE A 164 20.97 2.21 -14.49
C ILE A 164 20.69 3.25 -13.41
N PHE A 165 21.39 3.13 -12.28
CA PHE A 165 21.35 4.16 -11.25
C PHE A 165 22.12 5.41 -11.73
N GLU A 166 21.39 6.36 -12.32
CA GLU A 166 21.94 7.64 -12.78
C GLU A 166 22.04 8.62 -11.61
N CYS A 167 23.26 8.76 -11.08
CA CYS A 167 23.56 9.80 -10.10
C CYS A 167 24.99 10.32 -10.31
N PRO A 168 25.21 11.29 -11.22
CA PRO A 168 26.54 11.78 -11.57
C PRO A 168 27.37 12.23 -10.35
N ALA A 169 26.68 12.77 -9.33
CA ALA A 169 27.30 13.19 -8.08
C ALA A 169 28.07 12.06 -7.38
N THR A 170 27.70 10.79 -7.58
CA THR A 170 28.40 9.64 -6.99
C THR A 170 29.80 9.39 -7.54
N ASN A 171 30.13 9.96 -8.70
CA ASN A 171 31.44 9.81 -9.34
C ASN A 171 32.45 10.87 -8.89
N ALA A 172 32.05 11.82 -8.04
CA ALA A 172 32.95 12.85 -7.52
C ALA A 172 34.05 12.23 -6.64
N ALA A 173 35.27 12.79 -6.71
CA ALA A 173 36.46 12.20 -6.10
C ALA A 173 36.43 12.17 -4.56
N ASP A 174 35.64 13.04 -3.93
CA ASP A 174 35.46 13.13 -2.48
C ASP A 174 34.30 12.26 -1.96
N VAL A 175 33.61 11.53 -2.84
CA VAL A 175 32.47 10.69 -2.44
C VAL A 175 32.95 9.34 -1.93
N GLU A 176 32.54 9.03 -0.71
CA GLU A 176 32.78 7.76 -0.02
C GLU A 176 31.53 6.89 -0.09
N ARG A 177 31.72 5.57 -0.24
CA ARG A 177 30.62 4.60 -0.28
C ARG A 177 30.68 3.70 0.95
N GLN A 178 29.53 3.45 1.56
CA GLN A 178 29.40 2.49 2.66
C GLN A 178 28.22 1.54 2.38
N THR A 179 28.46 0.24 2.54
CA THR A 179 27.47 -0.81 2.33
C THR A 179 26.85 -1.24 3.65
N PHE A 180 25.52 -1.31 3.68
CA PHE A 180 24.73 -1.72 4.83
C PHE A 180 23.86 -2.90 4.42
N ARG A 181 24.09 -4.09 4.99
CA ARG A 181 23.38 -5.33 4.63
C ARG A 181 23.14 -6.17 5.86
N ILE A 182 22.03 -6.92 5.85
CA ILE A 182 21.80 -7.96 6.85
C ILE A 182 22.74 -9.15 6.60
N PRO A 183 23.14 -9.90 7.64
CA PRO A 183 23.77 -11.20 7.45
C PRO A 183 22.79 -12.15 6.73
N PRO A 184 23.27 -13.28 6.17
CA PRO A 184 22.40 -14.33 5.64
C PRO A 184 21.33 -14.72 6.66
N THR A 185 20.08 -14.36 6.37
CA THR A 185 18.96 -14.45 7.29
C THR A 185 17.85 -15.29 6.67
N LYS A 186 17.33 -16.25 7.43
CA LYS A 186 16.19 -17.07 7.01
C LYS A 186 14.93 -16.21 6.96
N VAL A 187 14.27 -16.23 5.81
CA VAL A 187 12.99 -15.54 5.59
C VAL A 187 11.88 -16.38 6.24
N PRO A 188 10.98 -15.78 7.07
CA PRO A 188 9.86 -16.52 7.63
C PRO A 188 8.92 -17.07 6.54
N ASN A 189 8.33 -18.24 6.79
CA ASN A 189 7.32 -18.86 5.93
C ASN A 189 5.93 -18.22 6.14
N LYS A 190 5.88 -16.89 6.07
CA LYS A 190 4.67 -16.07 6.18
C LYS A 190 4.54 -15.24 4.92
N VAL A 191 3.30 -14.96 4.52
CA VAL A 191 3.03 -14.10 3.36
C VAL A 191 3.76 -12.77 3.48
N THR A 192 3.67 -12.12 4.65
CA THR A 192 4.30 -10.83 4.90
C THR A 192 5.16 -10.88 6.16
N SER A 193 6.37 -10.33 6.09
CA SER A 193 7.26 -10.16 7.24
C SER A 193 8.02 -8.84 7.19
N TYR A 194 7.99 -8.10 8.30
CA TYR A 194 8.79 -6.89 8.50
C TYR A 194 9.93 -7.17 9.48
N MET A 195 11.16 -7.04 8.98
CA MET A 195 12.39 -7.23 9.74
C MET A 195 13.20 -5.94 9.72
N CYS A 196 13.90 -5.64 10.80
CA CYS A 196 14.73 -4.44 10.89
C CYS A 196 16.13 -4.79 11.39
N GLN A 197 17.11 -4.01 10.98
CA GLN A 197 18.45 -4.02 11.57
C GLN A 197 18.99 -2.60 11.68
N THR A 198 19.71 -2.33 12.78
CA THR A 198 20.37 -1.06 13.05
C THR A 198 21.83 -1.11 12.63
N PHE A 199 22.33 0.01 12.12
CA PHE A 199 23.68 0.14 11.57
C PHE A 199 24.35 1.42 12.04
N ARG A 200 25.68 1.38 12.17
CA ARG A 200 26.48 2.55 12.48
C ARG A 200 27.05 3.16 11.21
N VAL A 201 26.87 4.47 11.03
CA VAL A 201 27.57 5.20 9.98
C VAL A 201 29.05 5.25 10.34
N ASP A 202 29.93 4.93 9.38
CA ASP A 202 31.38 5.09 9.58
C ASP A 202 31.72 6.57 9.73
N ASP A 203 32.89 6.93 10.25
CA ASP A 203 33.32 8.34 10.44
C ASP A 203 32.20 9.35 10.76
N VAL A 204 31.77 9.37 12.03
CA VAL A 204 30.85 10.38 12.57
C VAL A 204 31.58 11.50 13.32
N SER A 205 32.87 11.72 13.01
CA SER A 205 33.70 12.75 13.63
C SER A 205 33.47 14.15 13.03
N ARG A 206 32.99 14.18 11.79
CA ARG A 206 32.64 15.39 11.02
C ARG A 206 31.29 15.18 10.33
N ASP A 207 30.61 16.28 10.04
CA ASP A 207 29.36 16.23 9.28
C ASP A 207 29.64 15.89 7.81
N ARG A 208 28.78 15.06 7.24
CA ARG A 208 28.77 14.67 5.84
C ARG A 208 27.33 14.65 5.34
N HIS A 209 27.14 14.71 4.03
CA HIS A 209 25.84 14.50 3.40
C HIS A 209 25.78 13.15 2.71
N MET A 210 24.77 12.35 3.03
CA MET A 210 24.35 11.25 2.17
C MET A 210 23.60 11.83 0.96
N ILE A 211 24.12 11.58 -0.22
CA ILE A 211 23.67 12.18 -1.49
C ILE A 211 23.08 11.17 -2.47
N ALA A 212 23.19 9.88 -2.16
CA ALA A 212 22.55 8.82 -2.93
C ALA A 212 22.39 7.53 -2.12
N THR A 213 21.38 6.75 -2.49
CA THR A 213 21.15 5.38 -2.04
C THR A 213 20.96 4.46 -3.25
N ARG A 214 21.49 3.24 -3.18
CA ARG A 214 21.30 2.21 -4.19
C ARG A 214 21.01 0.87 -3.51
N ALA A 215 20.01 0.13 -3.99
CA ALA A 215 19.70 -1.16 -3.41
C ALA A 215 20.68 -2.26 -3.83
N ILE A 216 20.88 -3.22 -2.91
CA ILE A 216 21.60 -4.47 -3.14
C ILE A 216 20.61 -5.59 -2.83
N ILE A 217 20.13 -6.28 -3.87
CA ILE A 217 19.12 -7.32 -3.73
C ILE A 217 19.76 -8.69 -3.93
N ASN A 218 19.69 -9.54 -2.90
CA ASN A 218 20.20 -10.91 -2.94
C ASN A 218 19.10 -11.95 -3.15
N ASN A 219 17.90 -11.69 -2.65
CA ASN A 219 16.77 -12.58 -2.83
C ASN A 219 15.59 -11.82 -3.44
N THR A 220 15.57 -11.80 -4.77
CA THR A 220 14.51 -11.17 -5.58
C THR A 220 13.15 -11.88 -5.44
N ASN A 221 13.10 -13.10 -4.91
CA ASN A 221 11.85 -13.85 -4.78
C ASN A 221 10.96 -13.33 -3.62
N VAL A 222 11.56 -12.63 -2.65
CA VAL A 222 10.85 -12.17 -1.45
C VAL A 222 11.00 -10.69 -1.18
N MET A 223 12.08 -10.05 -1.66
CA MET A 223 12.34 -8.66 -1.34
C MET A 223 11.36 -7.74 -2.06
N HIS A 224 10.51 -7.07 -1.28
CA HIS A 224 9.47 -6.19 -1.82
C HIS A 224 9.83 -4.70 -1.68
N HIS A 225 10.26 -4.28 -0.48
CA HIS A 225 10.82 -2.93 -0.28
C HIS A 225 11.77 -2.89 0.91
N MET A 226 12.64 -1.87 0.90
CA MET A 226 13.50 -1.52 2.01
C MET A 226 13.32 -0.04 2.35
N VAL A 227 13.21 0.27 3.64
CA VAL A 227 13.07 1.65 4.13
C VAL A 227 14.23 1.98 5.04
N LEU A 228 14.96 3.03 4.72
CA LEU A 228 16.06 3.55 5.52
C LEU A 228 15.54 4.62 6.48
N PHE A 229 15.85 4.47 7.76
CA PHE A 229 15.48 5.37 8.84
C PHE A 229 16.72 5.97 9.51
N GLY A 230 16.59 7.20 9.99
CA GLY A 230 17.57 7.85 10.85
C GLY A 230 17.22 7.66 12.31
N CYS A 231 18.19 7.34 13.16
CA CYS A 231 17.95 7.23 14.59
C CYS A 231 18.38 8.52 15.31
N THR A 232 17.47 9.10 16.09
CA THR A 232 17.68 10.36 16.81
C THR A 232 18.37 10.15 18.15
N GLU A 233 18.25 8.96 18.74
CA GLU A 233 18.86 8.65 20.03
C GLU A 233 20.30 8.13 19.87
N PRO A 234 21.31 8.79 20.48
CA PRO A 234 22.72 8.42 20.34
C PRO A 234 23.04 6.99 20.85
N ASN A 235 22.26 6.51 21.81
CA ASN A 235 22.43 5.21 22.45
C ASN A 235 21.51 4.12 21.87
N THR A 236 20.99 4.33 20.66
CA THR A 236 20.19 3.31 19.97
C THR A 236 20.99 2.00 19.88
N PRO A 237 20.43 0.86 20.33
CA PRO A 237 21.13 -0.42 20.25
C PRO A 237 21.47 -0.81 18.82
N ILE A 238 22.69 -1.30 18.62
CA ILE A 238 23.13 -1.90 17.37
C ILE A 238 23.02 -3.40 17.52
N PHE A 239 22.31 -4.04 16.58
CA PHE A 239 22.13 -5.48 16.54
C PHE A 239 22.85 -6.07 15.34
N ASP A 240 23.59 -7.16 15.56
CA ASP A 240 24.27 -7.88 14.49
C ASP A 240 23.34 -8.79 13.67
N VAL A 241 22.09 -8.96 14.12
CA VAL A 241 21.06 -9.78 13.48
C VAL A 241 19.77 -9.00 13.31
N PRO A 242 18.98 -9.30 12.25
CA PRO A 242 17.68 -8.69 12.07
C PRO A 242 16.70 -9.10 13.17
N TYR A 243 15.86 -8.15 13.59
CA TYR A 243 14.78 -8.37 14.55
C TYR A 243 13.42 -8.05 13.93
N LYS A 244 12.37 -8.69 14.44
CA LYS A 244 11.01 -8.39 13.98
C LYS A 244 10.63 -6.97 14.34
N CYS A 245 10.13 -6.21 13.38
CA CYS A 245 9.59 -4.86 13.58
C CYS A 245 8.21 -4.71 12.92
N GLY A 246 7.63 -3.52 12.98
CA GLY A 246 6.47 -3.13 12.18
C GLY A 246 6.87 -2.07 11.16
N MET A 247 5.98 -1.13 10.86
CA MET A 247 6.23 0.01 9.95
C MET A 247 7.41 0.92 10.32
N SER A 248 7.93 0.82 11.54
CA SER A 248 9.20 1.46 11.91
C SER A 248 10.09 0.53 12.75
N PRO A 249 11.42 0.74 12.74
CA PRO A 249 12.36 -0.01 13.57
C PRO A 249 12.20 0.20 15.08
N GLY A 250 11.53 1.27 15.50
CA GLY A 250 11.28 1.63 16.90
C GLY A 250 11.14 3.14 17.11
N TYR A 251 10.77 3.57 18.31
CA TYR A 251 10.53 4.99 18.63
C TYR A 251 11.74 5.92 18.44
N SER A 252 12.96 5.38 18.54
CA SER A 252 14.19 6.16 18.35
C SER A 252 14.60 6.32 16.88
N CYS A 253 13.98 5.59 15.96
CA CYS A 253 14.31 5.60 14.53
C CYS A 253 13.04 5.77 13.71
N THR A 254 12.57 7.02 13.60
CA THR A 254 11.29 7.35 12.96
C THR A 254 11.41 8.18 11.68
N PRO A 255 12.38 9.11 11.51
CA PRO A 255 12.55 9.81 10.24
C PRO A 255 12.92 8.82 9.13
N ILE A 256 12.10 8.77 8.09
CA ILE A 256 12.44 8.09 6.83
C ILE A 256 13.52 8.95 6.14
N LEU A 257 14.55 8.29 5.62
CA LEU A 257 15.65 8.93 4.91
C LEU A 257 15.68 8.57 3.44
N SER A 258 15.23 7.37 3.08
CA SER A 258 15.11 6.90 1.70
C SER A 258 14.24 5.64 1.67
N VAL A 259 13.57 5.40 0.54
CA VAL A 259 12.74 4.22 0.31
C VAL A 259 13.16 3.59 -1.00
N TRP A 260 13.38 2.29 -0.98
CA TRP A 260 13.52 1.49 -2.18
C TRP A 260 12.38 0.49 -2.27
N THR A 261 11.79 0.31 -3.46
CA THR A 261 10.82 -0.74 -3.76
C THR A 261 11.05 -1.26 -5.17
N LEU A 262 10.34 -2.32 -5.57
CA LEU A 262 10.42 -2.90 -6.90
C LEU A 262 10.20 -1.80 -7.97
N GLY A 263 11.05 -1.81 -9.00
CA GLY A 263 11.05 -0.80 -10.06
C GLY A 263 11.84 0.48 -9.76
N LEU A 264 12.38 0.66 -8.55
CA LEU A 264 13.28 1.78 -8.24
C LEU A 264 14.75 1.36 -8.34
N ASP A 265 15.61 2.17 -8.93
CA ASP A 265 17.06 1.88 -9.02
C ASP A 265 17.86 2.41 -7.80
N GLY A 266 17.24 3.28 -7.01
CA GLY A 266 17.85 4.03 -5.91
C GLY A 266 17.31 5.45 -5.87
N GLU A 267 17.85 6.26 -4.97
CA GLU A 267 17.52 7.68 -4.86
C GLU A 267 18.78 8.52 -5.03
N CYS A 268 18.78 9.44 -6.00
CA CYS A 268 19.80 10.47 -6.14
C CYS A 268 19.22 11.78 -5.57
N PHE A 269 19.78 12.29 -4.48
CA PHE A 269 19.28 13.53 -3.87
C PHE A 269 19.66 14.73 -4.74
N TYR A 270 18.74 15.71 -4.79
CA TYR A 270 18.91 16.95 -5.55
C TYR A 270 20.23 17.65 -5.27
N ASP A 271 20.86 18.24 -6.29
CA ASP A 271 22.26 18.68 -6.23
C ASP A 271 22.58 19.69 -5.11
N LEU A 272 21.58 20.44 -4.63
CA LEU A 272 21.71 21.39 -3.53
C LEU A 272 21.44 20.82 -2.14
N SER A 273 21.06 19.55 -2.02
CA SER A 273 20.68 18.98 -0.72
C SER A 273 21.13 17.54 -0.49
N GLY A 274 21.31 17.17 0.78
CA GLY A 274 21.65 15.81 1.20
C GLY A 274 21.21 15.50 2.62
N ILE A 275 21.12 14.23 2.99
CA ILE A 275 20.76 13.84 4.35
C ILE A 275 21.99 14.00 5.26
N ARG A 276 21.89 14.81 6.30
CA ARG A 276 22.99 15.08 7.23
C ARG A 276 23.29 13.89 8.13
N VAL A 277 24.54 13.43 8.10
CA VAL A 277 25.11 12.43 9.01
C VAL A 277 26.33 13.01 9.71
N GLY A 278 26.65 12.52 10.91
CA GLY A 278 27.81 12.97 11.69
C GLY A 278 27.45 13.61 13.03
N PRO A 279 28.32 14.46 13.60
CA PRO A 279 28.11 15.08 14.92
C PRO A 279 26.76 15.78 15.10
N SER A 280 26.30 16.53 14.10
CA SER A 280 25.03 17.28 14.13
C SER A 280 23.89 16.60 13.35
N GLY A 281 24.17 15.48 12.70
CA GLY A 281 23.19 14.66 11.97
C GLY A 281 22.96 13.28 12.57
N PHE A 282 22.50 12.35 11.73
CA PHE A 282 22.31 10.95 12.12
C PHE A 282 23.66 10.23 12.27
N LYS A 283 23.78 9.40 13.32
CA LYS A 283 24.97 8.57 13.61
C LYS A 283 24.68 7.08 13.48
N ILE A 284 23.41 6.73 13.69
CA ILE A 284 22.88 5.38 13.63
C ILE A 284 21.72 5.42 12.65
N LEU A 285 21.72 4.47 11.73
CA LEU A 285 20.65 4.25 10.77
C LEU A 285 19.94 2.94 11.13
N ALA A 286 18.72 2.79 10.67
CA ALA A 286 18.02 1.52 10.74
C ALA A 286 17.40 1.22 9.39
N MET A 287 17.48 -0.02 8.94
CA MET A 287 16.85 -0.45 7.69
C MET A 287 15.75 -1.45 8.02
N GLN A 288 14.56 -1.19 7.51
CA GLN A 288 13.45 -2.13 7.48
C GLN A 288 13.47 -2.88 6.15
N TYR A 289 13.17 -4.16 6.22
CA TYR A 289 13.03 -5.09 5.11
C TYR A 289 11.61 -5.63 5.15
N HIS A 290 10.85 -5.34 4.11
CA HIS A 290 9.55 -5.95 3.89
C HIS A 290 9.71 -7.12 2.92
N TRP A 291 9.56 -8.33 3.44
CA TRP A 291 9.51 -9.55 2.65
C TRP A 291 8.07 -9.97 2.37
N ASN A 292 7.78 -10.22 1.09
CA ASN A 292 6.54 -10.81 0.61
C ASN A 292 6.84 -12.23 0.08
N ASN A 293 6.47 -13.26 0.84
CA ASN A 293 6.67 -14.68 0.53
C ASN A 293 5.29 -15.38 0.36
N PRO A 294 4.59 -15.14 -0.77
CA PRO A 294 3.21 -15.59 -0.97
C PRO A 294 3.07 -17.12 -0.94
N THR A 295 4.06 -17.83 -1.51
CA THR A 295 4.13 -19.29 -1.54
C THR A 295 4.53 -19.91 -0.20
N LYS A 296 4.94 -19.08 0.78
CA LYS A 296 5.37 -19.49 2.13
C LYS A 296 6.50 -20.51 2.11
N GLU A 297 7.42 -20.37 1.17
CA GLU A 297 8.61 -21.22 1.11
C GLU A 297 9.42 -21.06 2.40
N ASP A 298 10.02 -22.15 2.87
CA ASP A 298 10.77 -22.19 4.13
C ASP A 298 12.30 -22.27 3.94
N ASN A 299 12.76 -22.25 2.69
CA ASN A 299 14.16 -22.37 2.30
C ASN A 299 14.78 -21.04 1.84
N TYR A 300 14.01 -19.96 1.78
CA TYR A 300 14.53 -18.65 1.38
C TYR A 300 15.47 -18.05 2.43
N ILE A 301 16.63 -17.61 1.93
CA ILE A 301 17.65 -16.88 2.68
C ILE A 301 17.84 -15.54 1.97
N ASP A 302 17.92 -14.46 2.73
CA ASP A 302 18.19 -13.13 2.21
C ASP A 302 19.39 -12.49 2.91
N SER A 303 20.13 -11.67 2.17
CA SER A 303 21.28 -10.89 2.67
C SER A 303 21.31 -9.49 2.03
N SER A 304 20.13 -8.99 1.63
CA SER A 304 19.97 -7.72 0.92
C SER A 304 20.30 -6.51 1.80
N GLY A 305 20.34 -5.33 1.19
CA GLY A 305 20.55 -4.06 1.88
C GLY A 305 20.73 -2.90 0.91
N MET A 306 21.48 -1.87 1.33
CA MET A 306 21.71 -0.68 0.53
C MET A 306 23.19 -0.26 0.54
N GLU A 307 23.63 0.31 -0.57
CA GLU A 307 24.85 1.10 -0.68
C GLU A 307 24.50 2.58 -0.57
N LEU A 308 25.18 3.29 0.33
CA LEU A 308 24.95 4.71 0.61
C LEU A 308 26.21 5.50 0.20
N TYR A 309 25.98 6.66 -0.40
CA TYR A 309 27.02 7.54 -0.93
C TYR A 309 27.09 8.82 -0.12
N PHE A 310 28.26 9.14 0.41
CA PHE A 310 28.50 10.26 1.32
C PHE A 310 29.54 11.22 0.73
N THR A 311 29.32 12.52 0.88
CA THR A 311 30.33 13.56 0.61
C THR A 311 30.64 14.35 1.89
N PRO A 312 31.92 14.68 2.16
CA PRO A 312 32.30 15.63 3.20
C PRO A 312 32.04 17.09 2.80
N THR A 313 31.80 17.36 1.51
CA THR A 313 31.42 18.67 1.00
C THR A 313 29.93 18.87 1.21
N LEU A 314 29.55 19.51 2.32
CA LEU A 314 28.15 19.79 2.62
C LEU A 314 27.53 20.63 1.50
N ARG A 315 26.39 20.16 0.99
CA ARG A 315 25.51 20.91 0.10
C ARG A 315 24.79 22.00 0.89
N ASP A 316 24.14 22.92 0.17
CA ASP A 316 23.53 24.11 0.75
C ASP A 316 22.42 23.80 1.77
N TYR A 317 21.68 22.71 1.57
CA TYR A 317 20.53 22.35 2.39
C TYR A 317 20.57 20.92 2.89
N ASP A 318 19.94 20.68 4.05
CA ASP A 318 19.64 19.32 4.48
C ASP A 318 18.34 18.85 3.80
N SER A 319 18.36 17.64 3.26
CA SER A 319 17.17 16.97 2.72
C SER A 319 16.32 16.38 3.85
N GLY A 320 15.02 16.32 3.64
CA GLY A 320 14.09 15.52 4.42
C GLY A 320 13.24 14.65 3.51
N VAL A 321 12.70 13.55 4.04
CA VAL A 321 11.69 12.74 3.36
C VAL A 321 10.40 12.80 4.18
N ALA A 322 9.30 13.07 3.49
CA ALA A 322 7.98 13.17 4.07
C ALA A 322 7.06 12.06 3.58
N MET A 323 6.13 11.66 4.45
CA MET A 323 5.10 10.70 4.13
C MET A 323 3.74 11.22 4.60
N PHE A 324 2.88 11.57 3.64
CA PHE A 324 1.53 12.09 3.87
C PHE A 324 0.50 11.10 3.33
N GLY A 325 -0.74 11.15 3.83
CA GLY A 325 -1.76 10.22 3.34
C GLY A 325 -2.99 10.06 4.23
N GLN A 326 -3.61 8.88 4.11
CA GLN A 326 -4.85 8.52 4.81
C GLN A 326 -4.73 7.13 5.46
N GLN A 327 -5.02 7.08 6.76
CA GLN A 327 -4.97 5.87 7.60
C GLN A 327 -6.35 5.28 7.92
N SER A 328 -7.43 5.89 7.46
CA SER A 328 -8.77 5.35 7.53
C SER A 328 -9.23 4.96 6.12
N ILE A 329 -9.09 3.67 5.81
CA ILE A 329 -9.47 3.08 4.54
C ILE A 329 -10.56 2.04 4.82
N LEU A 330 -11.64 2.10 4.04
CA LEU A 330 -12.70 1.09 4.00
C LEU A 330 -13.10 0.90 2.54
N ILE A 331 -12.73 -0.24 1.97
CA ILE A 331 -13.07 -0.60 0.59
C ILE A 331 -14.08 -1.76 0.67
N PRO A 332 -15.34 -1.53 0.27
CA PRO A 332 -16.37 -2.56 0.26
C PRO A 332 -15.99 -3.77 -0.62
N PRO A 333 -16.53 -4.97 -0.34
CA PRO A 333 -16.39 -6.11 -1.23
C PRO A 333 -17.05 -5.84 -2.59
N TYR A 334 -16.50 -6.43 -3.66
CA TYR A 334 -17.01 -6.33 -5.02
C TYR A 334 -17.18 -4.89 -5.56
N SER A 335 -16.44 -3.92 -5.01
CA SER A 335 -16.52 -2.52 -5.43
C SER A 335 -15.88 -2.32 -6.80
N THR A 336 -16.58 -1.62 -7.69
CA THR A 336 -16.04 -1.17 -8.98
C THR A 336 -15.28 0.16 -8.88
N GLY A 337 -15.30 0.80 -7.71
CA GLY A 337 -14.61 2.06 -7.44
C GLY A 337 -14.86 2.55 -6.01
N THR A 338 -13.78 2.81 -5.28
CA THR A 338 -13.83 3.45 -3.95
C THR A 338 -12.79 4.56 -3.91
N ASP A 339 -13.21 5.80 -3.63
CA ASP A 339 -12.31 6.93 -3.44
C ASP A 339 -12.02 7.15 -1.96
N VAL A 340 -10.75 7.38 -1.64
CA VAL A 340 -10.24 7.72 -0.32
C VAL A 340 -9.41 8.99 -0.46
N THR A 341 -9.56 9.90 0.49
CA THR A 341 -8.81 11.17 0.49
C THR A 341 -8.14 11.39 1.82
N GLY A 342 -6.85 11.71 1.81
CA GLY A 342 -6.10 12.23 2.94
C GLY A 342 -5.81 13.70 2.72
N GLU A 343 -5.96 14.51 3.77
CA GLU A 343 -5.78 15.95 3.68
C GLU A 343 -4.85 16.47 4.78
N CYS A 344 -3.91 17.31 4.38
CA CYS A 344 -3.15 18.19 5.25
C CYS A 344 -3.70 19.59 5.07
N THR A 345 -4.51 20.03 6.04
CA THR A 345 -5.23 21.30 5.99
C THR A 345 -4.28 22.48 6.00
N GLU A 346 -4.78 23.65 5.58
CA GLU A 346 -4.03 24.92 5.65
C GLU A 346 -3.51 25.19 7.07
N THR A 347 -4.35 24.96 8.09
CA THR A 347 -3.97 25.08 9.52
C THR A 347 -2.81 24.17 9.88
N CYS A 348 -2.87 22.91 9.46
CA CYS A 348 -1.82 21.94 9.75
C CYS A 348 -0.53 22.31 9.01
N MET A 349 -0.61 22.63 7.71
CA MET A 349 0.55 23.00 6.91
C MET A 349 1.22 24.28 7.40
N ASN A 350 0.46 25.25 7.91
CA ASN A 350 1.00 26.44 8.56
C ASN A 350 1.75 26.13 9.88
N THR A 351 1.47 24.97 10.49
CA THR A 351 2.18 24.49 11.68
C THR A 351 3.40 23.64 11.31
N LEU A 352 3.28 22.82 10.28
CA LEU A 352 4.33 21.89 9.84
C LEU A 352 5.44 22.60 9.05
N VAL A 353 5.06 23.48 8.13
CA VAL A 353 5.97 24.21 7.25
C VAL A 353 6.28 25.58 7.84
N LYS A 354 7.57 25.93 7.88
CA LYS A 354 8.10 27.14 8.50
C LYS A 354 8.87 28.01 7.52
N GLY A 355 9.10 29.25 7.92
CA GLY A 355 9.98 30.18 7.20
C GLY A 355 9.50 30.42 5.77
N GLU A 356 10.41 30.30 4.83
CA GLU A 356 10.17 30.52 3.39
C GLU A 356 9.55 29.30 2.68
N GLY A 357 9.20 28.23 3.42
CA GLY A 357 8.63 27.03 2.85
C GLY A 357 9.65 25.93 2.58
N ILE A 358 9.21 24.91 1.84
CA ILE A 358 10.03 23.78 1.40
C ILE A 358 9.93 23.63 -0.12
N ASN A 359 10.88 22.91 -0.71
CA ASN A 359 10.96 22.61 -2.12
C ASN A 359 10.99 21.09 -2.30
N ILE A 360 9.97 20.53 -2.94
CA ILE A 360 9.87 19.11 -3.24
C ILE A 360 10.70 18.82 -4.49
N THR A 361 11.59 17.84 -4.39
CA THR A 361 12.54 17.47 -5.45
C THR A 361 12.24 16.11 -6.06
N TYR A 362 11.62 15.23 -5.29
CA TYR A 362 11.31 13.87 -5.70
C TYR A 362 10.02 13.41 -5.03
N ALA A 363 9.18 12.64 -5.71
CA ALA A 363 7.96 12.08 -5.13
C ALA A 363 7.53 10.78 -5.82
N PHE A 364 6.83 9.91 -5.08
CA PHE A 364 6.15 8.74 -5.63
C PHE A 364 4.93 8.35 -4.78
N ASN A 365 3.94 7.76 -5.43
CA ASN A 365 2.69 7.32 -4.82
C ASN A 365 2.82 5.89 -4.26
N HIS A 366 2.02 5.56 -3.23
CA HIS A 366 2.03 4.25 -2.60
C HIS A 366 0.63 3.80 -2.11
N MET A 367 0.16 2.69 -2.69
CA MET A 367 -1.04 1.90 -2.36
C MET A 367 -0.74 0.42 -2.58
N HIS A 368 -1.56 -0.50 -2.09
CA HIS A 368 -1.43 -1.94 -2.38
C HIS A 368 -2.26 -2.35 -3.62
N TYR A 369 -2.54 -3.66 -3.77
CA TYR A 369 -3.03 -4.28 -5.01
C TYR A 369 -4.41 -3.82 -5.51
N LEU A 370 -5.25 -3.26 -4.66
CA LEU A 370 -6.54 -2.69 -5.06
C LEU A 370 -6.39 -1.28 -5.63
N GLY A 371 -5.23 -0.62 -5.44
CA GLY A 371 -4.96 0.73 -5.92
C GLY A 371 -4.91 0.81 -7.44
N VAL A 372 -5.58 1.82 -8.02
CA VAL A 372 -5.72 1.96 -9.48
C VAL A 372 -5.28 3.33 -9.99
N ARG A 373 -5.45 4.39 -9.20
CA ARG A 373 -4.94 5.73 -9.52
C ARG A 373 -4.69 6.51 -8.23
N GLN A 374 -3.68 7.37 -8.24
CA GLN A 374 -3.38 8.26 -7.13
C GLN A 374 -2.91 9.63 -7.62
N THR A 375 -3.34 10.68 -6.93
CA THR A 375 -2.94 12.06 -7.22
C THR A 375 -2.58 12.76 -5.92
N LEU A 376 -1.49 13.54 -5.94
CA LEU A 376 -1.18 14.52 -4.90
C LEU A 376 -1.47 15.92 -5.44
N GLU A 377 -2.43 16.61 -4.84
CA GLU A 377 -2.80 17.98 -5.21
C GLU A 377 -2.24 18.99 -4.22
N GLN A 378 -1.74 20.10 -4.75
CA GLN A 378 -1.41 21.29 -3.99
C GLN A 378 -2.47 22.37 -4.25
N HIS A 379 -2.98 22.96 -3.17
CA HIS A 379 -3.91 24.07 -3.18
C HIS A 379 -3.30 25.24 -2.41
N ARG A 380 -3.54 26.47 -2.85
CA ARG A 380 -3.06 27.71 -2.21
C ARG A 380 -4.19 28.72 -2.20
N ASN A 381 -4.44 29.34 -1.05
CA ASN A 381 -5.53 30.31 -0.86
C ASN A 381 -6.90 29.77 -1.33
N GLY A 382 -7.22 28.52 -0.98
CA GLY A 382 -8.46 27.84 -1.35
C GLY A 382 -8.58 27.42 -2.83
N GLN A 383 -7.60 27.70 -3.69
CA GLN A 383 -7.62 27.33 -5.11
C GLN A 383 -6.65 26.19 -5.42
N PHE A 384 -7.02 25.34 -6.37
CA PHE A 384 -6.11 24.34 -6.93
C PHE A 384 -4.93 25.03 -7.64
N LEU A 385 -3.71 24.63 -7.28
CA LEU A 385 -2.49 25.16 -7.88
C LEU A 385 -1.92 24.19 -8.92
N ARG A 386 -1.71 22.92 -8.54
CA ARG A 386 -1.13 21.88 -9.41
C ARG A 386 -1.33 20.48 -8.83
N ASN A 387 -1.13 19.48 -9.69
CA ASN A 387 -0.81 18.12 -9.25
C ASN A 387 0.71 18.02 -9.06
N ILE A 388 1.15 17.62 -7.87
CA ILE A 388 2.55 17.26 -7.61
C ILE A 388 2.84 15.89 -8.23
N THR A 389 1.96 14.90 -8.01
CA THR A 389 2.00 13.59 -8.69
C THR A 389 0.64 13.29 -9.31
N ASN A 390 0.61 12.50 -10.39
CA ASN A 390 -0.64 12.14 -11.05
C ASN A 390 -0.55 10.79 -11.78
N ASP A 391 -0.75 9.70 -11.04
CA ASP A 391 -0.81 8.35 -11.59
C ASP A 391 -2.23 8.04 -12.02
N VAL A 392 -2.52 8.27 -13.30
CA VAL A 392 -3.80 7.89 -13.92
C VAL A 392 -3.98 6.37 -14.01
N VAL A 393 -2.87 5.65 -14.06
CA VAL A 393 -2.76 4.19 -13.91
C VAL A 393 -1.66 3.94 -12.89
N TYR A 394 -2.06 3.55 -11.68
CA TYR A 394 -1.15 3.20 -10.60
C TYR A 394 -0.83 1.70 -10.65
N ASN A 395 0.40 1.37 -10.27
CA ASN A 395 0.83 0.00 -10.10
C ASN A 395 1.69 -0.18 -8.85
N TYR A 396 1.35 -1.17 -8.04
CA TYR A 396 2.05 -1.47 -6.78
C TYR A 396 3.49 -1.92 -6.97
N ASP A 397 3.77 -2.78 -7.95
CA ASP A 397 5.10 -3.37 -8.15
C ASP A 397 6.00 -2.52 -9.08
N SER A 398 5.49 -1.38 -9.54
CA SER A 398 6.20 -0.44 -10.42
C SER A 398 5.68 0.98 -10.21
N PRO A 399 5.82 1.54 -9.00
CA PRO A 399 5.34 2.88 -8.72
C PRO A 399 6.12 3.89 -9.56
N ARG A 400 5.39 4.83 -10.18
CA ARG A 400 6.00 5.90 -10.93
C ARG A 400 6.70 6.87 -10.00
N THR A 401 7.89 7.29 -10.41
CA THR A 401 8.64 8.34 -9.72
C THR A 401 8.56 9.66 -10.46
N TYR A 402 8.64 10.74 -9.70
CA TYR A 402 8.62 12.10 -10.20
C TYR A 402 9.85 12.81 -9.66
N GLN A 403 10.75 13.24 -10.54
CA GLN A 403 11.85 14.14 -10.23
C GLN A 403 11.50 15.54 -10.71
N PHE A 404 11.76 16.56 -9.89
CA PHE A 404 11.40 17.94 -10.18
C PHE A 404 12.65 18.82 -10.32
N ASP A 405 12.85 19.33 -11.54
CA ASP A 405 13.84 20.35 -11.85
C ASP A 405 13.18 21.41 -12.76
N PRO A 406 12.87 22.62 -12.26
CA PRO A 406 13.16 23.10 -10.90
C PRO A 406 12.27 22.43 -9.83
N PRO A 407 12.72 22.38 -8.56
CA PRO A 407 11.93 21.88 -7.44
C PRO A 407 10.60 22.63 -7.21
N LEU A 408 9.62 21.93 -6.65
CA LEU A 408 8.28 22.47 -6.42
C LEU A 408 8.12 23.09 -5.02
N GLU A 409 7.87 24.39 -4.96
CA GLU A 409 7.66 25.13 -3.71
C GLU A 409 6.34 24.73 -3.00
N VAL A 410 6.41 24.54 -1.69
CA VAL A 410 5.26 24.44 -0.77
C VAL A 410 5.45 25.45 0.35
N LEU A 411 4.47 26.33 0.54
CA LEU A 411 4.52 27.42 1.52
C LEU A 411 3.68 27.10 2.76
N PRO A 412 3.97 27.76 3.91
CA PRO A 412 3.07 27.74 5.06
C PRO A 412 1.66 28.16 4.65
N GLY A 413 0.65 27.41 5.08
CA GLY A 413 -0.76 27.67 4.76
C GLY A 413 -1.25 27.07 3.43
N ASP A 414 -0.38 26.43 2.64
CA ASP A 414 -0.85 25.58 1.52
C ASP A 414 -1.70 24.42 2.05
N ARG A 415 -2.53 23.83 1.18
CA ARG A 415 -3.30 22.62 1.49
C ARG A 415 -2.89 21.50 0.55
N ILE A 416 -2.53 20.36 1.13
CA ILE A 416 -2.05 19.18 0.39
C ILE A 416 -3.10 18.07 0.48
N VAL A 417 -3.54 17.56 -0.67
CA VAL A 417 -4.63 16.57 -0.75
C VAL A 417 -4.13 15.35 -1.51
N THR A 418 -4.11 14.20 -0.83
CA THR A 418 -3.81 12.89 -1.42
C THR A 418 -5.11 12.20 -1.78
N LYS A 419 -5.32 11.87 -3.05
CA LYS A 419 -6.50 11.16 -3.53
C LYS A 419 -6.10 9.78 -4.02
N CYS A 420 -6.67 8.74 -3.42
CA CYS A 420 -6.44 7.33 -3.75
C CYS A 420 -7.74 6.71 -4.25
N HIS A 421 -7.67 5.90 -5.31
CA HIS A 421 -8.82 5.20 -5.86
C HIS A 421 -8.55 3.71 -5.99
N TYR A 422 -9.51 2.91 -5.52
CA TYR A 422 -9.40 1.47 -5.44
C TYR A 422 -10.49 0.75 -6.22
N LYS A 423 -10.20 -0.50 -6.62
CA LYS A 423 -11.18 -1.45 -7.16
C LYS A 423 -11.03 -2.80 -6.49
N SER A 424 -12.13 -3.40 -6.07
CA SER A 424 -12.17 -4.70 -5.38
C SER A 424 -13.15 -5.70 -6.02
N PRO A 425 -13.31 -5.79 -7.36
CA PRO A 425 -14.39 -6.54 -8.01
C PRO A 425 -14.33 -8.06 -7.76
N LYS A 426 -13.19 -8.57 -7.29
CA LYS A 426 -12.96 -9.99 -6.98
C LYS A 426 -12.83 -10.28 -5.48
N ARG A 427 -12.88 -9.24 -4.62
CA ARG A 427 -12.70 -9.39 -3.17
C ARG A 427 -14.06 -9.62 -2.52
N GLY A 428 -14.23 -10.77 -1.87
CA GLY A 428 -15.49 -11.14 -1.18
C GLY A 428 -15.66 -10.55 0.22
N PHE A 429 -14.71 -9.74 0.70
CA PHE A 429 -14.73 -9.14 2.03
C PHE A 429 -14.26 -7.68 1.97
N THR A 430 -14.65 -6.89 2.98
CA THR A 430 -14.20 -5.50 3.14
C THR A 430 -12.71 -5.44 3.40
N THR A 431 -12.00 -4.56 2.70
CA THR A 431 -10.58 -4.29 2.93
C THR A 431 -10.42 -3.02 3.74
N PHE A 432 -9.51 -3.05 4.72
CA PHE A 432 -9.22 -1.93 5.59
C PHE A 432 -7.78 -1.44 5.39
N PHE A 433 -7.45 -0.33 6.05
CA PHE A 433 -6.06 0.10 6.18
C PHE A 433 -5.25 -0.96 6.94
N GLY A 434 -4.05 -1.28 6.46
CA GLY A 434 -3.15 -2.20 7.15
C GLY A 434 -1.81 -2.38 6.45
N ASP A 435 -0.91 -3.07 7.15
CA ASP A 435 0.49 -3.25 6.73
C ASP A 435 0.69 -4.45 5.81
N GLU A 436 -0.28 -5.36 5.72
CA GLU A 436 -0.17 -6.52 4.84
C GLU A 436 -0.47 -6.15 3.39
N THR A 437 0.15 -6.86 2.45
CA THR A 437 -0.17 -6.74 1.02
C THR A 437 -1.64 -7.04 0.70
N SER A 438 -2.32 -7.78 1.58
CA SER A 438 -3.76 -8.05 1.48
C SER A 438 -4.64 -6.96 2.13
N ASP A 439 -4.06 -6.03 2.87
CA ASP A 439 -4.72 -4.79 3.32
C ASP A 439 -4.47 -3.67 2.29
N GLU A 440 -4.82 -2.42 2.62
CA GLU A 440 -4.55 -1.27 1.77
C GLU A 440 -3.84 -0.11 2.46
N MET A 441 -3.16 0.71 1.65
CA MET A 441 -2.52 1.96 2.05
C MET A 441 -2.87 3.09 1.09
N CYS A 442 -2.75 4.33 1.57
CA CYS A 442 -2.91 5.55 0.78
C CYS A 442 -1.85 6.54 1.25
N TYR A 443 -0.66 6.49 0.66
CA TYR A 443 0.46 7.35 1.02
C TYR A 443 1.10 7.99 -0.20
N ILE A 444 1.57 9.22 -0.04
CA ILE A 444 2.58 9.84 -0.89
C ILE A 444 3.87 9.93 -0.08
N ILE A 445 4.99 9.61 -0.74
CA ILE A 445 6.33 9.80 -0.17
C ILE A 445 7.07 10.79 -1.06
N PHE A 446 7.69 11.80 -0.46
CA PHE A 446 8.42 12.82 -1.22
C PHE A 446 9.63 13.37 -0.46
N SER A 447 10.68 13.68 -1.22
CA SER A 447 11.92 14.29 -0.71
C SER A 447 11.85 15.80 -0.94
N TYR A 448 12.34 16.56 0.05
CA TYR A 448 12.27 18.01 0.04
C TYR A 448 13.46 18.64 0.76
N TYR A 449 13.68 19.94 0.53
CA TYR A 449 14.60 20.77 1.30
C TYR A 449 14.03 22.18 1.51
N PRO A 450 14.46 22.95 2.52
CA PRO A 450 15.34 22.53 3.61
C PRO A 450 14.57 21.75 4.68
N GLN A 451 15.18 20.70 5.21
CA GLN A 451 14.61 19.83 6.26
C GLN A 451 14.17 20.63 7.50
N GLN A 452 14.91 21.69 7.85
CA GLN A 452 14.63 22.53 9.01
C GLN A 452 13.30 23.28 8.91
N ASN A 453 12.80 23.50 7.69
CA ASN A 453 11.52 24.16 7.47
C ASN A 453 10.33 23.19 7.62
N MET A 454 10.54 21.87 7.71
CA MET A 454 9.49 20.91 8.04
C MET A 454 10.02 19.74 8.90
N PRO A 455 10.45 20.00 10.15
CA PRO A 455 11.10 18.98 10.98
C PRO A 455 10.19 17.78 11.30
N ASN A 456 8.87 18.00 11.31
CA ASN A 456 7.86 16.95 11.39
C ASN A 456 7.39 16.62 9.98
N SER A 457 7.97 15.60 9.36
CA SER A 457 7.74 15.27 7.94
C SER A 457 6.57 14.30 7.72
N SER A 458 5.58 14.27 8.61
CA SER A 458 4.41 13.40 8.46
C SER A 458 3.12 14.14 8.72
N CYS A 459 2.16 13.88 7.85
CA CYS A 459 0.80 14.38 7.95
C CYS A 459 -0.15 13.31 7.40
N ASN A 460 -0.65 12.48 8.30
CA ASN A 460 -1.55 11.38 7.96
C ASN A 460 -2.93 11.68 8.57
N ALA A 461 -3.92 11.79 7.70
CA ALA A 461 -5.30 11.92 8.12
C ALA A 461 -5.85 10.58 8.62
N ARG A 462 -6.87 10.63 9.49
CA ARG A 462 -7.75 9.49 9.79
C ARG A 462 -9.18 9.90 9.48
N ASP A 463 -9.64 9.53 8.30
CA ASP A 463 -10.86 10.08 7.68
C ASP A 463 -10.75 11.62 7.63
N LYS A 464 -11.69 12.34 8.23
CA LYS A 464 -11.68 13.81 8.28
C LYS A 464 -10.79 14.38 9.37
N TRP A 465 -10.16 13.55 10.19
CA TRP A 465 -9.30 13.97 11.30
C TRP A 465 -7.88 14.21 10.84
N VAL A 466 -7.31 15.33 11.28
CA VAL A 466 -5.90 15.67 11.06
C VAL A 466 -5.31 16.06 12.41
N TYR A 467 -4.31 15.30 12.88
CA TYR A 467 -3.79 15.43 14.25
C TYR A 467 -3.34 16.86 14.62
N CYS A 468 -2.67 17.54 13.67
CA CYS A 468 -2.17 18.91 13.77
C CYS A 468 -3.24 20.00 13.57
N ASP A 469 -4.49 19.64 13.24
CA ASP A 469 -5.58 20.60 13.07
C ASP A 469 -6.72 20.33 14.09
N PRO A 470 -6.78 21.08 15.20
CA PRO A 470 -7.82 20.93 16.21
C PRO A 470 -9.24 21.15 15.69
N ALA A 471 -9.43 21.90 14.60
CA ALA A 471 -10.76 22.17 14.03
C ALA A 471 -11.39 20.90 13.44
N THR A 472 -10.56 19.97 12.96
CA THR A 472 -11.02 18.67 12.43
C THR A 472 -11.62 17.75 13.49
N ARG A 473 -11.38 18.04 14.77
CA ARG A 473 -11.87 17.26 15.91
C ARG A 473 -13.30 17.57 16.32
N LYS A 474 -13.98 18.50 15.63
CA LYS A 474 -15.39 18.88 15.87
C LYS A 474 -15.75 19.01 17.36
N GLY A 475 -14.87 19.66 18.13
CA GLY A 475 -15.05 19.91 19.56
C GLY A 475 -14.45 18.87 20.52
N CYS A 476 -14.11 17.66 20.06
CA CYS A 476 -13.49 16.60 20.87
C CYS A 476 -11.97 16.82 21.01
N GLN A 477 -11.54 17.57 22.03
CA GLN A 477 -10.12 17.87 22.19
C GLN A 477 -9.35 16.71 22.83
N ASN A 478 -8.00 16.80 22.83
CA ASN A 478 -7.14 15.76 23.40
C ASN A 478 -7.46 15.48 24.89
N ALA A 479 -7.83 16.52 25.65
CA ALA A 479 -8.25 16.37 27.04
C ALA A 479 -9.55 15.56 27.18
N ASP A 480 -10.51 15.79 26.28
CA ASP A 480 -11.79 15.08 26.27
C ASP A 480 -11.61 13.61 25.86
N MET A 481 -10.66 13.35 24.97
CA MET A 481 -10.30 11.99 24.52
C MET A 481 -9.57 11.18 25.59
N TYR A 482 -8.77 11.83 26.44
CA TYR A 482 -7.88 11.16 27.40
C TYR A 482 -8.60 10.13 28.29
N LYS A 483 -9.83 10.44 28.70
CA LYS A 483 -10.66 9.55 29.55
C LYS A 483 -10.99 8.21 28.88
N PHE A 484 -11.05 8.16 27.55
CA PHE A 484 -11.34 6.93 26.82
C PHE A 484 -10.10 6.01 26.72
N TYR A 485 -8.89 6.56 26.85
CA TYR A 485 -7.64 5.80 26.82
C TYR A 485 -7.23 5.28 28.21
N ASN A 486 -7.56 6.00 29.28
CA ASN A 486 -7.07 5.72 30.63
C ASN A 486 -8.21 5.67 31.64
N GLY A 487 -8.54 4.47 32.12
CA GLY A 487 -9.54 4.27 33.17
C GLY A 487 -10.96 4.59 32.72
N PHE A 488 -11.30 4.35 31.44
CA PHE A 488 -12.61 4.68 30.87
C PHE A 488 -13.77 4.04 31.64
N ASN A 489 -13.58 2.79 32.07
CA ASN A 489 -14.55 2.04 32.87
C ASN A 489 -14.91 2.71 34.21
N ASN A 490 -14.06 3.60 34.75
CA ASN A 490 -14.31 4.33 35.99
C ASN A 490 -15.05 5.65 35.78
N THR A 491 -15.32 6.03 34.52
CA THR A 491 -16.00 7.29 34.21
C THR A 491 -17.50 7.18 34.47
N GLU A 492 -18.12 8.30 34.87
CA GLU A 492 -19.57 8.39 35.01
C GLU A 492 -20.28 8.06 33.70
N LEU A 493 -19.73 8.52 32.57
CA LEU A 493 -20.22 8.20 31.23
C LEU A 493 -20.33 6.69 31.01
N TYR A 494 -19.25 5.94 31.30
CA TYR A 494 -19.24 4.50 31.12
C TYR A 494 -20.26 3.80 32.03
N GLN A 495 -20.24 4.13 33.32
CA GLN A 495 -21.11 3.50 34.32
C GLN A 495 -22.60 3.77 34.05
N ASN A 496 -22.93 5.01 33.67
CA ASN A 496 -24.30 5.43 33.39
C ASN A 496 -24.88 4.68 32.16
N ILE A 497 -24.10 4.56 31.09
CA ILE A 497 -24.52 3.80 29.89
C ILE A 497 -24.59 2.30 30.17
N THR A 498 -23.56 1.71 30.78
CA THR A 498 -23.50 0.26 30.97
C THR A 498 -24.51 -0.28 31.98
N THR A 499 -24.99 0.57 32.90
CA THR A 499 -26.04 0.21 33.86
C THR A 499 -27.46 0.32 33.27
N ARG A 500 -27.72 1.30 32.39
CA ARG A 500 -29.06 1.57 31.84
C ARG A 500 -29.33 0.91 30.50
N CYS A 501 -28.29 0.67 29.72
CA CYS A 501 -28.37 -0.02 28.44
C CYS A 501 -27.94 -1.47 28.64
N LYS A 502 -28.66 -2.43 28.04
CA LYS A 502 -28.17 -3.80 27.91
C LYS A 502 -27.60 -3.96 26.51
N ALA A 503 -26.41 -4.54 26.37
CA ALA A 503 -25.77 -4.71 25.06
C ALA A 503 -26.61 -5.58 24.11
N PHE A 504 -26.71 -5.14 22.84
CA PHE A 504 -27.43 -5.82 21.76
C PHE A 504 -28.87 -6.25 22.12
N SER A 505 -29.57 -5.45 22.92
CA SER A 505 -30.98 -5.65 23.28
C SER A 505 -31.88 -4.68 22.52
N PRO A 506 -33.21 -4.90 22.47
CA PRO A 506 -34.14 -3.87 22.02
C PRO A 506 -33.91 -2.56 22.80
N CYS A 507 -34.09 -1.43 22.13
CA CYS A 507 -33.97 -0.13 22.76
C CYS A 507 -35.07 0.07 23.81
N ILE A 508 -34.68 0.47 25.01
CA ILE A 508 -35.60 0.90 26.07
C ILE A 508 -35.44 2.41 26.30
N THR A 509 -36.52 3.06 26.74
CA THR A 509 -36.56 4.52 26.94
C THR A 509 -35.42 5.03 27.83
N GLU A 510 -35.16 4.36 28.96
CA GLU A 510 -34.10 4.75 29.90
C GLU A 510 -32.70 4.72 29.29
N CYS A 511 -32.43 3.71 28.44
CA CYS A 511 -31.18 3.61 27.70
C CYS A 511 -31.08 4.71 26.64
N LYS A 512 -32.16 4.94 25.88
CA LYS A 512 -32.20 5.97 24.85
C LYS A 512 -31.92 7.36 25.43
N GLU A 513 -32.59 7.72 26.52
CA GLU A 513 -32.39 8.99 27.21
C GLU A 513 -30.97 9.15 27.75
N ALA A 514 -30.38 8.07 28.28
CA ALA A 514 -29.00 8.07 28.75
C ALA A 514 -28.01 8.34 27.60
N ILE A 515 -28.22 7.73 26.43
CA ILE A 515 -27.39 7.93 25.24
C ILE A 515 -27.53 9.36 24.71
N LEU A 516 -28.76 9.87 24.60
CA LEU A 516 -29.00 11.25 24.15
C LEU A 516 -28.37 12.27 25.11
N THR A 517 -28.46 12.03 26.42
CA THR A 517 -27.80 12.86 27.44
C THR A 517 -26.28 12.82 27.28
N ALA A 518 -25.71 11.64 27.07
CA ALA A 518 -24.28 11.46 26.85
C ALA A 518 -23.79 12.17 25.57
N ARG A 519 -24.55 12.10 24.47
CA ARG A 519 -24.26 12.84 23.24
C ARG A 519 -24.33 14.36 23.44
N ALA A 520 -25.24 14.83 24.29
CA ALA A 520 -25.38 16.26 24.58
C ALA A 520 -24.28 16.80 25.50
N SER A 521 -23.76 15.98 26.42
CA SER A 521 -22.78 16.41 27.43
C SER A 521 -21.33 16.14 27.06
N ASP A 522 -21.04 15.15 26.22
CA ASP A 522 -19.68 14.76 25.86
C ASP A 522 -19.29 15.24 24.45
N PRO A 523 -18.27 16.12 24.33
CA PRO A 523 -17.83 16.64 23.03
C PRO A 523 -17.42 15.57 22.02
N CYS A 524 -16.98 14.39 22.48
CA CYS A 524 -16.55 13.29 21.62
C CYS A 524 -17.70 12.39 21.15
N LEU A 525 -18.87 12.46 21.81
CA LEU A 525 -20.10 11.78 21.40
C LEU A 525 -21.05 12.70 20.61
N ALA A 526 -20.86 14.01 20.71
CA ALA A 526 -21.75 15.01 20.12
C ALA A 526 -21.74 14.98 18.58
N ASP A 527 -20.56 14.96 17.96
CA ASP A 527 -20.41 14.98 16.50
C ASP A 527 -20.13 13.56 15.95
N PRO A 528 -20.86 13.10 14.90
CA PRO A 528 -20.63 11.80 14.30
C PRO A 528 -19.20 11.57 13.79
N THR A 529 -18.54 12.63 13.34
CA THR A 529 -17.14 12.60 12.87
C THR A 529 -16.22 12.29 14.05
N SER A 530 -16.33 13.05 15.15
CA SER A 530 -15.57 12.82 16.38
C SER A 530 -15.78 11.40 16.91
N TRP A 531 -17.03 10.95 16.92
CA TRP A 531 -17.39 9.62 17.37
C TRP A 531 -16.77 8.52 16.48
N SER A 532 -16.80 8.70 15.16
CA SER A 532 -16.19 7.74 14.22
C SER A 532 -14.67 7.68 14.39
N ILE A 533 -14.01 8.82 14.57
CA ILE A 533 -12.56 8.91 14.78
C ILE A 533 -12.18 8.18 16.08
N LEU A 534 -12.87 8.51 17.17
CA LEU A 534 -12.67 7.87 18.46
C LEU A 534 -12.90 6.36 18.35
N SER A 535 -13.95 5.96 17.64
CA SER A 535 -14.29 4.55 17.44
C SER A 535 -13.23 3.77 16.70
N ASN A 536 -12.64 4.36 15.66
CA ASN A 536 -11.55 3.76 14.90
C ASN A 536 -10.27 3.66 15.73
N ASN A 537 -9.93 4.72 16.48
CA ASN A 537 -8.72 4.75 17.30
C ASN A 537 -8.75 3.76 18.48
N LEU A 538 -9.94 3.42 18.98
CA LEU A 538 -10.14 2.57 20.14
C LEU A 538 -10.76 1.21 19.81
N ALA A 539 -10.75 0.81 18.53
CA ALA A 539 -11.32 -0.46 18.08
C ALA A 539 -10.70 -1.69 18.77
N GLY A 540 -9.46 -1.59 19.26
CA GLY A 540 -8.79 -2.65 20.04
C GLY A 540 -9.01 -2.58 21.57
N ASN A 541 -9.65 -1.54 22.08
CA ASN A 541 -9.83 -1.33 23.52
C ASN A 541 -11.09 -2.05 24.03
N LEU A 542 -10.93 -2.97 24.98
CA LEU A 542 -12.02 -3.84 25.46
C LEU A 542 -13.13 -3.06 26.18
N ASP A 543 -12.77 -2.12 27.06
CA ASP A 543 -13.75 -1.30 27.79
C ASP A 543 -14.53 -0.44 26.80
N PHE A 544 -13.84 0.21 25.87
CA PHE A 544 -14.49 1.02 24.85
C PHE A 544 -15.42 0.19 23.94
N ASN A 545 -15.02 -1.01 23.55
CA ASN A 545 -15.87 -1.91 22.77
C ASN A 545 -17.09 -2.39 23.57
N THR A 546 -16.92 -2.64 24.87
CA THR A 546 -18.04 -2.95 25.77
C THR A 546 -19.02 -1.78 25.77
N PHE A 547 -18.55 -0.56 26.03
CA PHE A 547 -19.38 0.64 25.97
C PHE A 547 -20.12 0.80 24.63
N ARG A 548 -19.43 0.60 23.50
CA ARG A 548 -20.06 0.63 22.16
C ARG A 548 -21.17 -0.42 22.00
N ALA A 549 -20.98 -1.63 22.51
CA ALA A 549 -22.00 -2.68 22.46
C ALA A 549 -23.27 -2.28 23.24
N HIS A 550 -23.12 -1.55 24.35
CA HIS A 550 -24.25 -0.99 25.10
C HIS A 550 -24.95 0.14 24.35
N LEU A 551 -24.21 1.02 23.65
CA LEU A 551 -24.79 2.07 22.82
C LEU A 551 -25.58 1.52 21.62
N ALA A 552 -25.13 0.39 21.05
CA ALA A 552 -25.71 -0.19 19.85
C ALA A 552 -27.21 -0.52 19.98
N SER A 553 -27.70 -0.77 21.20
CA SER A 553 -29.08 -1.17 21.47
C SER A 553 -30.14 -0.15 21.10
N CYS A 554 -29.79 1.14 21.04
CA CYS A 554 -30.70 2.22 20.66
C CYS A 554 -30.27 2.98 19.41
N GLN A 555 -29.27 2.46 18.69
CA GLN A 555 -28.66 3.18 17.58
C GLN A 555 -29.65 3.44 16.44
N THR A 556 -30.51 2.47 16.13
CA THR A 556 -31.53 2.59 15.07
C THR A 556 -32.60 3.61 15.43
N GLU A 557 -33.11 3.55 16.67
CA GLU A 557 -34.19 4.41 17.16
C GLU A 557 -33.73 5.87 17.29
N ILE A 558 -32.47 6.09 17.64
CA ILE A 558 -31.85 7.42 17.66
C ILE A 558 -31.63 7.92 16.23
N TYR A 559 -31.13 7.07 15.32
CA TYR A 559 -30.94 7.45 13.92
C TYR A 559 -32.25 7.87 13.24
N LEU A 560 -33.34 7.13 13.47
CA LEU A 560 -34.66 7.44 12.92
C LEU A 560 -35.26 8.74 13.48
N GLU A 561 -34.93 9.11 14.72
CA GLU A 561 -35.33 10.41 15.30
C GLU A 561 -34.52 11.58 14.75
N ASP A 562 -33.20 11.37 14.55
CA ASP A 562 -32.32 12.37 13.95
C ASP A 562 -32.65 12.60 12.45
N HIS A 563 -33.22 11.58 11.79
CA HIS A 563 -33.58 11.60 10.36
C HIS A 563 -35.05 11.20 10.15
N PRO A 564 -36.00 12.02 10.62
CA PRO A 564 -37.41 11.72 10.46
C PRO A 564 -37.72 11.63 8.97
N ALA A 565 -38.28 10.49 8.55
CA ALA A 565 -38.64 10.27 7.16
C ALA A 565 -39.57 11.40 6.69
N THR A 566 -39.06 12.27 5.80
CA THR A 566 -39.94 13.18 5.05
C THR A 566 -40.98 12.31 4.35
N SER A 567 -42.24 12.65 4.59
CA SER A 567 -43.41 11.84 4.28
C SER A 567 -43.52 11.42 2.81
N HIS A 568 -42.94 10.28 2.44
CA HIS A 568 -43.39 9.45 1.33
C HIS A 568 -43.48 8.00 1.80
N ALA A 569 -44.55 7.73 2.54
CA ALA A 569 -45.01 6.37 2.77
C ALA A 569 -45.60 5.83 1.46
N THR A 570 -44.84 5.01 0.75
CA THR A 570 -45.42 4.03 -0.18
C THR A 570 -44.80 2.67 0.09
N LYS A 571 -45.63 1.79 0.68
CA LYS A 571 -45.58 0.33 0.74
C LYS A 571 -44.24 -0.35 1.05
N ALA A 572 -44.22 -1.06 2.17
CA ALA A 572 -43.27 -2.14 2.43
C ALA A 572 -43.23 -3.12 1.23
N PRO A 573 -42.05 -3.45 0.68
CA PRO A 573 -41.94 -4.54 -0.29
C PRO A 573 -42.08 -5.85 0.46
N SER A 574 -43.17 -6.56 0.20
CA SER A 574 -43.15 -8.02 0.20
C SER A 574 -42.19 -8.47 -0.89
N GLU A 575 -41.39 -9.49 -0.58
CA GLU A 575 -40.50 -10.23 -1.48
C GLU A 575 -39.15 -9.56 -1.80
N CYS A 576 -38.08 -10.26 -1.39
CA CYS A 576 -36.75 -10.10 -1.95
C CYS A 576 -36.82 -10.51 -3.42
N ASP A 577 -36.89 -9.53 -4.32
CA ASP A 577 -36.59 -9.74 -5.73
C ASP A 577 -35.38 -8.89 -6.11
N GLY A 578 -34.36 -9.55 -6.66
CA GLY A 578 -33.06 -8.96 -6.92
C GLY A 578 -33.08 -8.15 -8.19
N THR A 579 -32.93 -6.81 -8.09
CA THR A 579 -32.40 -5.99 -9.19
C THR A 579 -31.78 -4.69 -8.66
N ASN A 580 -30.75 -4.23 -9.37
CA ASN A 580 -29.85 -3.12 -9.08
C ASN A 580 -30.55 -1.77 -8.84
N GLY A 581 -30.11 -1.05 -7.80
CA GLY A 581 -30.42 0.37 -7.59
C GLY A 581 -29.60 0.95 -6.44
N ALA A 582 -28.78 1.96 -6.74
CA ALA A 582 -27.90 2.64 -5.81
C ALA A 582 -28.67 3.36 -4.69
N ILE A 583 -28.33 3.08 -3.43
CA ILE A 583 -28.80 3.82 -2.23
C ILE A 583 -27.58 4.10 -1.33
N GLY A 584 -27.55 5.30 -0.76
CA GLY A 584 -26.38 6.01 -0.23
C GLY A 584 -25.59 5.38 0.93
N ASN A 585 -24.33 5.79 0.97
CA ASN A 585 -23.18 5.25 1.72
C ASN A 585 -23.18 5.38 3.27
N SER A 586 -24.25 5.79 3.95
CA SER A 586 -24.23 5.93 5.43
C SER A 586 -24.81 4.74 6.21
N ALA A 587 -25.70 3.95 5.61
CA ALA A 587 -26.38 2.86 6.31
C ALA A 587 -25.59 1.53 6.31
N ASN A 588 -24.72 1.31 5.32
CA ASN A 588 -24.01 0.04 5.15
C ASN A 588 -22.88 -0.18 6.16
N SER A 589 -22.29 0.88 6.72
CA SER A 589 -21.22 0.79 7.72
C SER A 589 -21.73 0.29 9.09
N HIS A 590 -23.00 0.55 9.41
CA HIS A 590 -23.61 0.10 10.67
C HIS A 590 -24.06 -1.37 10.61
N MET A 591 -24.59 -1.83 9.47
CA MET A 591 -24.96 -3.24 9.27
C MET A 591 -23.74 -4.17 9.27
N ALA A 592 -22.60 -3.74 8.68
CA ALA A 592 -21.38 -4.53 8.64
C ALA A 592 -20.77 -4.80 10.03
N ASN A 593 -20.88 -3.82 10.95
CA ASN A 593 -20.41 -3.96 12.33
C ASN A 593 -21.28 -4.92 13.16
N ILE A 594 -22.58 -5.01 12.86
CA ILE A 594 -23.51 -5.95 13.51
C ILE A 594 -23.21 -7.39 13.07
N ALA A 595 -22.89 -7.60 11.79
CA ALA A 595 -22.51 -8.91 11.26
C ALA A 595 -21.20 -9.44 11.87
N ALA A 596 -20.20 -8.56 12.04
CA ALA A 596 -18.93 -8.93 12.67
C ALA A 596 -19.10 -9.34 14.15
N ALA A 597 -19.94 -8.64 14.91
CA ALA A 597 -20.23 -8.96 16.30
C ALA A 597 -20.98 -10.29 16.48
N LEU A 598 -21.89 -10.63 15.55
CA LEU A 598 -22.63 -11.88 15.56
C LEU A 598 -21.73 -13.10 15.26
N ILE A 599 -20.74 -12.95 14.37
CA ILE A 599 -19.80 -14.04 14.02
C ILE A 599 -18.88 -14.36 15.20
N SER A 600 -18.40 -13.36 15.95
CA SER A 600 -17.57 -13.58 17.13
C SER A 600 -18.30 -14.27 18.28
N LEU A 601 -19.62 -14.09 18.43
CA LEU A 601 -20.40 -14.77 19.46
C LEU A 601 -20.69 -16.25 19.16
N VAL A 602 -20.73 -16.65 17.90
CA VAL A 602 -20.98 -18.05 17.50
C VAL A 602 -19.72 -18.91 17.63
N LEU A 603 -18.53 -18.34 17.48
CA LEU A 603 -17.26 -19.07 17.58
C LEU A 603 -16.77 -19.31 19.02
N LEU A 604 -17.40 -18.71 20.03
CA LEU A 604 -17.07 -18.92 21.46
C LEU A 604 -18.00 -19.94 22.15
N LYS A 605 -18.94 -20.54 21.42
CA LYS A 605 -19.75 -21.69 21.85
C LYS A 605 -19.72 -22.78 20.78
N GLY A 606 -18.57 -23.43 20.65
CA GLY A 606 -18.35 -24.60 19.81
C GLY A 606 -17.10 -25.34 20.25
#